data_AF-Q29MJ5-F1
#
_entry.id   AF-Q29MJ5-F1
#
_cell.length_a   1.000
_cell.length_b   1.000
_cell.length_c   1.000
_cell.angle_alpha   90.00
_cell.angle_beta   90.00
_cell.angle_gamma   90.00
#
_symmetry.space_group_name_H-M   'P 1'
#
loop_
_entity.id
_entity.type
_entity.pdbx_description
1 polymer ?
#
loop_
_entity_poly.entity_id
_entity_poly.type
_entity_poly.pdbx_seq_one_letter_code
_entity_poly.pdbx_strand_id
1 'polypeptide(L)'
;MSYLSNFNNENAKQILMDIIRCVNQPDNSKKLSEAKASAGKEMMLMMQHVFPLVMQLQLEVIKSHGFPGNREGLVQFSQLIREMERDDMEIARLRSQIRAIYLPPIAINTTNDILI
;
A
#
# COMPACT_ATOMS: atom_id res chain seq x y z
N MET A 1 18.74 -13.61 10.04
CA MET A 1 17.51 -13.35 9.27
C MET A 1 17.90 -12.65 7.97
N SER A 2 18.02 -13.37 6.85
CA SER A 2 18.63 -12.89 5.60
C SER A 2 17.63 -12.70 4.44
N TYR A 3 16.37 -12.38 4.73
CA TYR A 3 15.36 -12.15 3.70
C TYR A 3 15.50 -10.80 2.98
N LEU A 4 16.22 -9.84 3.57
CA LEU A 4 16.56 -8.56 2.95
C LEU A 4 17.79 -8.62 2.04
N SER A 5 18.64 -9.64 2.20
CA SER A 5 19.98 -9.66 1.61
C SER A 5 19.97 -9.63 0.07
N ASN A 6 18.82 -9.92 -0.55
CA ASN A 6 18.62 -9.92 -2.00
C ASN A 6 17.41 -9.08 -2.45
N PHE A 7 16.82 -8.27 -1.57
CA PHE A 7 15.68 -7.43 -1.96
C PHE A 7 16.14 -6.35 -2.95
N ASN A 8 15.55 -6.34 -4.14
CA ASN A 8 15.90 -5.42 -5.22
C ASN A 8 14.64 -4.84 -5.91
N ASN A 9 14.85 -3.98 -6.90
CA ASN A 9 13.76 -3.28 -7.59
C ASN A 9 12.72 -4.21 -8.21
N GLU A 10 13.13 -5.38 -8.71
CA GLU A 10 12.19 -6.33 -9.30
C GLU A 10 11.34 -7.03 -8.24
N ASN A 11 11.92 -7.37 -7.08
CA ASN A 11 11.12 -7.84 -5.95
C ASN A 11 10.12 -6.77 -5.49
N ALA A 12 10.56 -5.52 -5.36
CA ALA A 12 9.68 -4.42 -4.97
C ALA A 12 8.50 -4.23 -5.94
N LYS A 13 8.78 -4.16 -7.25
CA LYS A 13 7.74 -4.04 -8.28
C LYS A 13 6.79 -5.22 -8.24
N GLN A 14 7.31 -6.45 -8.14
CA GLN A 14 6.50 -7.66 -8.09
C GLN A 14 5.53 -7.65 -6.90
N ILE A 15 6.00 -7.30 -5.70
CA ILE A 15 5.15 -7.22 -4.51
C ILE A 15 4.08 -6.13 -4.67
N LEU A 16 4.44 -4.94 -5.16
CA LEU A 16 3.47 -3.86 -5.40
C LEU A 16 2.42 -4.25 -6.44
N MET A 17 2.81 -4.93 -7.52
CA MET A 17 1.88 -5.47 -8.49
C MET A 17 0.94 -6.52 -7.88
N ASP A 18 1.46 -7.40 -7.02
CA ASP A 18 0.65 -8.40 -6.34
C ASP A 18 -0.31 -7.78 -5.32
N ILE A 19 0.07 -6.70 -4.64
CA ILE A 19 -0.84 -5.90 -3.81
C ILE A 19 -1.98 -5.33 -4.68
N ILE A 20 -1.66 -4.74 -5.82
CA ILE A 20 -2.67 -4.18 -6.74
C ILE A 20 -3.60 -5.29 -7.25
N ARG A 21 -3.07 -6.46 -7.60
CA ARG A 21 -3.87 -7.62 -8.00
C ARG A 21 -4.78 -8.09 -6.88
N CYS A 22 -4.26 -8.20 -5.66
CA CYS A 22 -5.01 -8.61 -4.47
C CYS A 22 -6.17 -7.65 -4.18
N VAL A 23 -5.91 -6.34 -4.21
CA VAL A 23 -6.94 -5.29 -4.08
C VAL A 23 -8.05 -5.45 -5.14
N ASN A 24 -7.68 -5.78 -6.38
CA ASN A 24 -8.61 -5.89 -7.50
C ASN A 24 -9.34 -7.24 -7.57
N GLN A 25 -9.09 -8.18 -6.65
CA GLN A 25 -9.89 -9.40 -6.57
C GLN A 25 -11.36 -9.04 -6.27
N PRO A 26 -12.35 -9.79 -6.81
CA PRO A 26 -13.76 -9.43 -6.68
C PRO A 26 -14.23 -9.18 -5.25
N ASP A 27 -13.83 -10.04 -4.31
CA ASP A 27 -14.22 -9.91 -2.91
C ASP A 27 -13.60 -8.68 -2.22
N ASN A 28 -12.32 -8.41 -2.51
CA ASN A 28 -11.58 -7.30 -1.92
C ASN A 28 -12.02 -5.96 -2.49
N SER A 29 -12.18 -5.89 -3.81
CA SER A 29 -12.67 -4.70 -4.51
C SER A 29 -14.10 -4.35 -4.10
N LYS A 30 -14.98 -5.34 -3.90
CA LYS A 30 -16.32 -5.14 -3.35
C LYS A 30 -16.26 -4.53 -1.94
N LYS A 31 -15.51 -5.13 -1.02
CA LYS A 31 -15.34 -4.60 0.36
C LYS A 31 -14.79 -3.17 0.37
N LEU A 32 -13.79 -2.89 -0.45
CA LEU A 32 -13.20 -1.56 -0.58
C LEU A 32 -14.20 -0.55 -1.16
N SER A 33 -15.02 -0.96 -2.13
CA SER A 33 -16.07 -0.12 -2.70
C SER A 33 -17.15 0.22 -1.69
N GLU A 34 -17.59 -0.74 -0.87
CA GLU A 34 -18.57 -0.53 0.20
C GLU A 34 -18.03 0.42 1.28
N ALA A 35 -16.77 0.25 1.68
CA ALA A 35 -16.08 1.14 2.61
C ALA A 35 -15.95 2.57 2.03
N LYS A 36 -15.58 2.70 0.75
CA LYS A 36 -15.52 4.00 0.05
C LYS A 36 -16.88 4.67 -0.06
N ALA A 37 -17.94 3.91 -0.36
CA ALA A 37 -19.31 4.44 -0.42
C ALA A 37 -19.76 4.99 0.94
N SER A 38 -19.37 4.31 2.03
CA SER A 38 -19.68 4.73 3.40
C SER A 38 -18.87 5.97 3.82
N ALA A 39 -17.62 6.08 3.39
CA ALA A 39 -16.73 7.21 3.70
C ALA A 39 -16.98 8.46 2.82
N GLY A 40 -17.47 8.28 1.59
CA GLY A 40 -17.64 9.37 0.64
C GLY A 40 -16.30 10.01 0.26
N LYS A 41 -16.19 11.34 0.44
CA LYS A 41 -14.96 12.11 0.21
C LYS A 41 -14.28 12.56 1.50
N GLU A 42 -14.80 12.14 2.66
CA GLU A 42 -14.29 12.56 3.96
C GLU A 42 -12.97 11.86 4.27
N MET A 43 -11.88 12.64 4.34
CA MET A 43 -10.53 12.13 4.62
C MET A 43 -10.50 11.27 5.88
N MET A 44 -11.13 11.75 6.96
CA MET A 44 -11.14 11.03 8.24
C MET A 44 -11.85 9.67 8.11
N LEU A 45 -12.97 9.61 7.39
CA LEU A 45 -13.70 8.36 7.19
C LEU A 45 -12.96 7.41 6.23
N MET A 46 -12.29 7.95 5.21
CA MET A 46 -11.40 7.16 4.35
C MET A 46 -10.28 6.51 5.17
N MET A 47 -9.70 7.24 6.13
CA MET A 47 -8.68 6.72 7.05
C MET A 47 -9.23 5.72 8.08
N GLN A 48 -10.49 5.85 8.48
CA GLN A 48 -11.11 4.93 9.44
C GLN A 48 -11.65 3.65 8.80
N HIS A 49 -12.14 3.71 7.56
CA HIS A 49 -12.83 2.59 6.93
C HIS A 49 -12.03 1.93 5.81
N VAL A 50 -11.37 2.73 4.95
CA VAL A 50 -10.69 2.19 3.76
C VAL A 50 -9.24 1.83 4.06
N PHE A 51 -8.53 2.69 4.78
CA PHE A 51 -7.12 2.46 5.12
C PHE A 51 -6.86 1.12 5.82
N PRO A 52 -7.60 0.71 6.88
CA PRO A 52 -7.34 -0.56 7.56
C PRO A 52 -7.49 -1.78 6.64
N LEU A 53 -8.47 -1.74 5.71
CA LEU A 53 -8.66 -2.80 4.73
C LEU A 53 -7.46 -2.90 3.78
N VAL A 54 -6.97 -1.77 3.29
CA VAL A 54 -5.79 -1.75 2.41
C VAL A 54 -4.54 -2.23 3.17
N MET A 55 -4.38 -1.89 4.45
CA MET A 55 -3.26 -2.38 5.27
C MET A 55 -3.35 -3.90 5.47
N GLN A 56 -4.54 -4.44 5.71
CA GLN A 56 -4.74 -5.89 5.85
C GLN A 56 -4.36 -6.64 4.56
N LEU A 57 -4.80 -6.15 3.41
CA LEU A 57 -4.46 -6.77 2.12
C LEU A 57 -2.95 -6.70 1.84
N GLN A 58 -2.30 -5.58 2.17
CA GLN A 58 -0.85 -5.47 2.06
C GLN A 58 -0.14 -6.47 2.97
N LEU A 59 -0.58 -6.62 4.22
CA LEU A 59 -0.02 -7.61 5.15
C LEU A 59 -0.10 -9.04 4.61
N GLU A 60 -1.24 -9.41 4.02
CA GLU A 60 -1.44 -10.74 3.41
C GLU A 60 -0.46 -10.99 2.26
N VAL A 61 -0.24 -9.99 1.41
CA VAL A 61 0.69 -10.10 0.27
C VAL A 61 2.14 -10.10 0.72
N ILE A 62 2.59 -9.14 1.52
CA ILE A 62 4.02 -9.08 1.91
C ILE A 62 4.44 -10.34 2.69
N LYS A 63 3.51 -10.94 3.44
CA LYS A 63 3.73 -12.21 4.14
C LYS A 63 4.07 -13.36 3.19
N SER A 64 3.40 -13.46 2.04
CA SER A 64 3.70 -14.49 1.04
C SER A 64 5.05 -14.29 0.36
N HIS A 65 5.58 -13.06 0.41
CA HIS A 65 6.90 -12.68 -0.07
C HIS A 65 7.99 -12.71 1.01
N GLY A 66 7.68 -13.23 2.20
CA GLY A 66 8.66 -13.47 3.26
C GLY A 66 8.85 -12.33 4.26
N PHE A 67 8.08 -11.23 4.18
CA PHE A 67 8.04 -10.23 5.24
C PHE A 67 7.25 -10.75 6.45
N PRO A 68 7.51 -10.20 7.66
CA PRO A 68 6.65 -10.45 8.80
C PRO A 68 5.18 -10.08 8.49
N GLY A 69 4.24 -10.98 8.76
CA GLY A 69 2.81 -10.75 8.58
C GLY A 69 2.17 -9.90 9.68
N ASN A 70 2.87 -8.87 10.13
CA ASN A 70 2.46 -7.98 11.23
C ASN A 70 2.80 -6.51 10.89
N ARG A 71 2.44 -5.58 11.78
CA ARG A 71 2.69 -4.15 11.56
C ARG A 71 4.17 -3.83 11.32
N GLU A 72 5.09 -4.52 11.98
CA GLU A 72 6.53 -4.33 11.80
C GLU A 72 6.96 -4.65 10.36
N GLY A 73 6.50 -5.77 9.80
CA GLY A 73 6.80 -6.12 8.41
C GLY A 73 6.23 -5.12 7.40
N LEU A 74 5.04 -4.55 7.69
CA LEU A 74 4.45 -3.50 6.86
C LEU A 74 5.26 -2.19 6.90
N VAL A 75 5.71 -1.77 8.09
CA VAL A 75 6.58 -0.60 8.26
C VAL A 75 7.90 -0.81 7.51
N GLN A 76 8.53 -1.97 7.69
CA GLN A 76 9.77 -2.34 7.02
C GLN A 76 9.62 -2.31 5.50
N PHE A 77 8.58 -2.95 4.95
CA PHE A 77 8.29 -2.92 3.51
C PHE A 77 8.08 -1.49 3.01
N SER A 78 7.27 -0.69 3.72
CA SER A 78 6.97 0.69 3.33
C SER A 78 8.21 1.59 3.32
N GLN A 79 9.15 1.38 4.26
CA GLN A 79 10.43 2.09 4.30
C GLN A 79 11.31 1.75 3.08
N LEU A 80 11.46 0.46 2.75
CA LEU A 80 12.21 0.03 1.57
C LEU A 80 11.64 0.63 0.28
N ILE A 81 10.32 0.54 0.09
CA ILE A 81 9.66 1.11 -1.08
C ILE A 81 9.88 2.64 -1.15
N ARG A 82 9.86 3.34 -0.02
CA ARG A 82 10.10 4.79 0.04
C ARG A 82 11.54 5.18 -0.34
N GLU A 83 12.50 4.33 -0.05
CA GLU A 83 13.89 4.56 -0.47
C GLU A 83 14.02 4.31 -1.98
N MET A 84 13.47 3.21 -2.47
CA MET A 84 13.63 2.76 -3.86
C MET A 84 12.83 3.59 -4.86
N GLU A 85 11.67 4.14 -4.49
CA GLU A 85 10.87 4.98 -5.38
C GLU A 85 11.57 6.28 -5.80
N ARG A 86 12.62 6.69 -5.08
CA ARG A 86 13.41 7.89 -5.40
C ARG A 86 14.19 7.72 -6.71
N ASP A 87 14.60 6.49 -6.99
CA ASP A 87 15.46 6.14 -8.12
C ASP A 87 14.73 5.28 -9.17
N ASP A 88 13.55 4.74 -8.86
CA ASP A 88 12.74 3.92 -9.76
C ASP A 88 11.31 4.46 -9.91
N MET A 89 11.04 5.07 -11.06
CA MET A 89 9.74 5.70 -11.37
C MET A 89 8.58 4.69 -11.39
N GLU A 90 8.84 3.43 -11.71
CA GLU A 90 7.79 2.41 -11.77
C GLU A 90 7.36 2.01 -10.36
N ILE A 91 8.30 1.90 -9.42
CA ILE A 91 8.00 1.72 -7.99
C ILE A 91 7.15 2.90 -7.48
N ALA A 92 7.53 4.14 -7.80
CA ALA A 92 6.76 5.33 -7.43
C ALA A 92 5.33 5.28 -7.98
N ARG A 93 5.16 4.91 -9.25
CA ARG A 93 3.86 4.79 -9.92
C ARG A 93 2.98 3.71 -9.29
N LEU A 94 3.54 2.53 -9.00
CA LEU A 94 2.82 1.42 -8.36
C LEU A 94 2.40 1.77 -6.94
N ARG A 95 3.30 2.36 -6.14
CA ARG A 95 2.99 2.83 -4.79
C ARG A 95 1.90 3.90 -4.78
N SER A 96 1.95 4.84 -5.72
CA SER A 96 0.94 5.89 -5.87
C SER A 96 -0.45 5.30 -6.15
N GLN A 97 -0.56 4.27 -7.00
CA GLN A 97 -1.83 3.58 -7.25
C GLN A 97 -2.41 2.94 -5.99
N ILE A 98 -1.56 2.31 -5.15
CA ILE A 98 -2.02 1.73 -3.88
C ILE A 98 -2.51 2.83 -2.92
N ARG A 99 -1.75 3.93 -2.82
CA ARG A 99 -2.12 5.09 -1.98
C ARG A 99 -3.44 5.72 -2.41
N ALA A 100 -3.69 5.85 -3.71
CA ALA A 100 -4.93 6.40 -4.26
C ALA A 100 -6.18 5.58 -3.90
N ILE A 101 -6.04 4.35 -3.38
CA ILE A 101 -7.18 3.57 -2.90
C ILE A 101 -7.74 4.19 -1.61
N TYR A 102 -6.88 4.66 -0.71
CA TYR A 102 -7.28 5.13 0.62
C TYR A 102 -7.07 6.63 0.85
N LEU A 103 -6.23 7.29 0.05
CA LEU A 103 -6.12 8.75 0.07
C LEU A 103 -7.20 9.35 -0.84
N PRO A 104 -7.99 10.32 -0.37
CA PRO A 104 -8.87 11.08 -1.24
C PRO A 104 -8.03 11.90 -2.24
N PRO A 105 -8.62 12.38 -3.34
CA PRO A 105 -7.92 13.24 -4.30
C PRO A 105 -7.44 14.51 -3.59
N ILE A 106 -6.16 14.58 -3.24
CA ILE A 106 -5.57 15.78 -2.65
C ILE A 106 -5.29 16.74 -3.80
N ALA A 107 -5.95 17.90 -3.80
CA ALA A 107 -5.47 19.04 -4.57
C ALA A 107 -4.12 19.43 -3.95
N ILE A 108 -3.04 19.00 -4.60
CA ILE A 108 -1.63 19.31 -4.35
C ILE A 108 -1.43 20.64 -3.59
N ASN A 109 -1.37 20.54 -2.27
CA ASN A 109 -0.71 21.50 -1.39
C ASN A 109 0.04 20.67 -0.36
N THR A 110 1.32 20.47 -0.68
CA THR A 110 2.42 19.92 0.12
C THR A 110 2.10 19.78 1.60
N THR A 111 1.84 18.57 2.09
CA THR A 111 2.06 18.27 3.51
C THR A 111 2.66 16.87 3.61
N ASN A 112 3.88 16.84 4.13
CA ASN A 112 4.72 15.68 4.38
C ASN A 112 3.91 14.46 4.84
N ASP A 113 4.05 13.36 4.09
CA ASP A 113 3.63 12.01 4.47
C ASP A 113 4.35 11.57 5.77
N ILE A 114 3.85 12.03 6.91
CA ILE A 114 4.14 11.47 8.24
C ILE A 114 3.00 10.50 8.57
N LEU A 115 2.91 9.42 7.80
CA LEU A 115 2.14 8.24 8.19
C LEU A 115 2.88 6.99 7.69
N ILE A 116 4.09 6.81 8.23
CA ILE A 116 4.64 5.50 8.56
C ILE A 116 5.14 5.62 9.99
#